data_AF-A0A4Z0E5S6-F1
#
_entry.id   AF-A0A4Z0E5S6-F1
#
_cell.length_a   1.000
_cell.length_b   1.000
_cell.length_c   1.000
_cell.angle_alpha   90.00
_cell.angle_beta   90.00
_cell.angle_gamma   90.00
#
_symmetry.space_group_name_H-M   'P 1'
#
loop_
_entity.id
_entity.type
_entity.pdbx_description
1 polymer ?
#
loop_
_entity_poly.entity_id
_entity_poly.type
_entity_poly.pdbx_seq_one_letter_code
_entity_poly.pdbx_strand_id
1 'polypeptide(L)'
;MVKFRLPIPRNDGIQTAIRKIASGDHRVPTILGRRATPAARVVRAPEPERPKTAGRGYDNLWRKTSERHRRRHPFCVFCAQEGRQRLADAVDHKIPIDDGGDRLKAANLQSLCWHHHNGLKAAMQVYAREHGQIYLLPLWCDNPSERPKRLR
;
A
#
# COMPACT_ATOMS: atom_id res chain seq x y z
N MET A 1 17.36 1.20 30.85
CA MET A 1 17.10 2.05 29.67
C MET A 1 18.38 2.11 28.84
N VAL A 2 18.57 1.16 27.92
CA VAL A 2 19.82 1.03 27.15
C VAL A 2 19.54 1.45 25.71
N LYS A 3 20.03 2.64 25.31
CA LYS A 3 19.90 3.15 23.94
C LYS A 3 20.99 2.51 23.08
N PHE A 4 20.64 1.51 22.28
CA PHE A 4 21.50 1.01 21.21
C PHE A 4 21.38 1.94 19.99
N ARG A 5 22.48 2.60 19.64
CA ARG A 5 22.62 3.43 18.44
C ARG A 5 23.41 2.62 17.41
N LEU A 6 22.74 2.13 16.37
CA LEU A 6 23.38 1.44 15.25
C LEU A 6 24.03 2.48 14.30
N PRO A 7 25.26 2.23 13.79
CA PRO A 7 25.92 3.14 12.86
C PRO A 7 25.41 2.94 11.42
N ILE A 8 25.23 4.06 10.71
CA ILE A 8 24.89 4.13 9.29
C ILE A 8 26.20 4.13 8.48
N PRO A 9 26.40 3.25 7.49
CA PRO A 9 27.57 3.33 6.62
C PRO A 9 27.41 4.44 5.58
N ARG A 10 28.45 5.27 5.43
CA ARG A 10 28.57 6.30 4.39
C ARG A 10 28.96 5.67 3.06
N ASN A 11 28.39 6.22 1.99
CA ASN A 11 28.59 5.80 0.61
C ASN A 11 29.51 6.81 -0.07
N ASP A 12 30.79 6.46 -0.24
CA ASP A 12 31.77 7.34 -0.88
C ASP A 12 32.57 6.59 -1.96
N GLY A 13 32.31 6.96 -3.22
CA GLY A 13 33.39 7.23 -4.17
C GLY A 13 33.89 6.08 -5.03
N ILE A 14 33.16 5.74 -6.09
CA ILE A 14 33.76 5.23 -7.33
C ILE A 14 34.43 6.42 -8.02
N GLN A 15 35.77 6.43 -8.07
CA GLN A 15 36.52 7.27 -9.01
C GLN A 15 37.63 6.49 -9.71
N THR A 16 37.39 6.26 -11.00
CA THR A 16 38.29 6.58 -12.13
C THR A 16 39.74 6.10 -12.11
N ALA A 17 40.05 5.16 -13.02
CA ALA A 17 41.35 5.12 -13.69
C ALA A 17 41.22 4.54 -15.11
N ILE A 18 41.30 5.41 -16.12
CA ILE A 18 41.50 5.05 -17.53
C ILE A 18 42.70 5.85 -18.05
N ARG A 19 43.73 5.16 -18.57
CA ARG A 19 44.54 5.44 -19.79
C ARG A 19 45.87 4.65 -19.72
N LYS A 20 46.01 3.64 -20.60
CA LYS A 20 46.74 3.62 -21.89
C LYS A 20 48.25 3.44 -21.74
N ILE A 21 48.72 2.23 -22.09
CA ILE A 21 50.10 1.96 -22.52
C ILE A 21 50.03 1.67 -24.02
N ALA A 22 50.88 2.35 -24.79
CA ALA A 22 51.08 2.14 -26.21
C ALA A 22 52.45 1.52 -26.47
N SER A 23 52.56 0.87 -27.63
CA SER A 23 53.76 0.39 -28.34
C SER A 23 54.10 -1.09 -28.14
N GLY A 24 54.07 -1.84 -29.24
CA GLY A 24 54.60 -3.20 -29.32
C GLY A 24 53.91 -4.03 -30.39
N ASP A 25 54.56 -4.13 -31.54
CA ASP A 25 54.19 -4.90 -32.73
C ASP A 25 54.18 -6.43 -32.43
N HIS A 26 53.80 -7.23 -33.44
CA HIS A 26 54.16 -8.64 -33.70
C HIS A 26 53.01 -9.66 -33.76
N ARG A 27 52.51 -9.84 -35.00
CA ARG A 27 52.07 -11.09 -35.68
C ARG A 27 51.03 -11.99 -34.99
N VAL A 28 49.84 -12.03 -35.58
CA VAL A 28 48.79 -13.04 -35.30
C VAL A 28 49.06 -14.32 -36.10
N PRO A 29 49.20 -15.51 -35.48
CA PRO A 29 49.13 -16.75 -36.21
C PRO A 29 47.67 -17.10 -36.49
N THR A 30 47.34 -17.35 -37.76
CA THR A 30 46.05 -17.87 -38.18
C THR A 30 45.90 -19.30 -37.67
N ILE A 31 45.12 -19.50 -36.61
CA ILE A 31 44.66 -20.83 -36.19
C ILE A 31 43.32 -21.13 -36.85
N LEU A 32 43.38 -21.81 -38.00
CA LEU A 32 42.25 -22.50 -38.59
C LEU A 32 41.71 -23.56 -37.62
N GLY A 33 40.41 -23.51 -37.35
CA GLY A 33 39.62 -24.66 -36.89
C GLY A 33 39.53 -24.88 -35.38
N ARG A 34 38.54 -24.24 -34.74
CA ARG A 34 37.86 -24.83 -33.57
C ARG A 34 36.38 -24.94 -33.90
N ARG A 35 35.84 -26.17 -33.89
CA ARG A 35 34.41 -26.41 -34.00
C ARG A 35 33.73 -25.80 -32.78
N ALA A 36 32.72 -24.96 -33.02
CA ALA A 36 31.90 -24.40 -31.94
C ALA A 36 31.16 -25.54 -31.22
N THR A 37 31.30 -25.61 -29.90
CA THR A 37 30.44 -26.44 -29.06
C THR A 37 29.04 -25.84 -29.02
N PRO A 38 27.96 -26.64 -28.98
CA PRO A 38 26.62 -26.09 -28.83
C PRO A 38 26.54 -25.40 -27.47
N ALA A 39 26.17 -24.12 -27.48
CA ALA A 39 25.97 -23.35 -26.26
C ALA A 39 24.92 -24.04 -25.39
N ALA A 40 25.31 -24.44 -24.18
CA ALA A 40 24.40 -25.01 -23.20
C ALA A 40 23.22 -24.03 -23.00
N ARG A 41 21.98 -24.54 -23.08
CA ARG A 41 20.78 -23.76 -22.84
C ARG A 41 20.80 -23.27 -21.40
N VAL A 42 21.13 -22.00 -21.20
CA VAL A 42 21.03 -21.34 -19.89
C VAL A 42 19.56 -21.25 -19.51
N VAL A 43 19.08 -22.19 -18.70
CA VAL A 43 17.76 -22.09 -18.07
C VAL A 43 17.85 -20.98 -17.04
N ARG A 44 17.19 -19.85 -17.28
CA ARG A 44 17.09 -18.77 -16.29
C ARG A 44 16.42 -19.33 -15.05
N ALA A 45 17.03 -19.11 -13.89
CA ALA A 45 16.40 -19.39 -12.61
C ALA A 45 15.04 -18.67 -12.55
N PRO A 46 14.00 -19.30 -11.95
CA PRO A 46 12.72 -18.64 -11.75
C PRO A 46 12.96 -17.35 -10.98
N GLU A 47 12.41 -16.25 -11.51
CA GLU A 47 12.49 -14.94 -10.89
C GLU A 47 11.82 -15.05 -9.49
N PRO A 48 12.43 -14.48 -8.43
CA PRO A 48 11.83 -14.53 -7.10
C PRO A 48 10.41 -13.97 -7.16
N GLU A 49 9.45 -14.70 -6.60
CA GLU A 49 8.04 -14.35 -6.66
C GLU A 49 7.87 -12.91 -6.15
N ARG A 50 7.44 -12.00 -7.04
CA ARG A 50 7.26 -10.60 -6.70
C ARG A 50 6.31 -10.53 -5.50
N PRO A 51 6.70 -9.88 -4.38
CA PRO A 51 5.87 -9.86 -3.19
C PRO A 51 4.51 -9.26 -3.53
N LYS A 52 3.45 -10.05 -3.32
CA LYS A 52 2.08 -9.62 -3.55
C LYS A 52 1.82 -8.43 -2.62
N THR A 53 1.55 -7.27 -3.19
CA THR A 53 1.37 -5.97 -2.50
C THR A 53 0.15 -5.90 -1.58
N ALA A 54 -0.51 -7.03 -1.27
CA ALA A 54 -1.81 -7.07 -0.60
C ALA A 54 -1.69 -7.07 0.93
N GLY A 55 -0.94 -6.13 1.51
CA GLY A 55 -0.75 -6.04 2.97
C GLY A 55 -1.99 -5.66 3.78
N ARG A 56 -3.10 -5.26 3.14
CA ARG A 56 -4.38 -4.86 3.79
C ARG A 56 -5.63 -5.27 3.00
N GLY A 57 -5.48 -6.16 2.01
CA GLY A 57 -6.59 -6.51 1.11
C GLY A 57 -6.88 -5.46 0.03
N TYR A 58 -5.87 -4.72 -0.43
CA TYR A 58 -5.98 -3.81 -1.58
C TYR A 58 -5.72 -4.53 -2.93
N ASP A 59 -6.32 -5.70 -3.11
CA ASP A 59 -6.24 -6.46 -4.35
C ASP A 59 -7.24 -5.94 -5.42
N ASN A 60 -7.26 -6.61 -6.58
CA ASN A 60 -8.19 -6.31 -7.68
C ASN A 60 -9.67 -6.39 -7.29
N LEU A 61 -10.03 -7.25 -6.33
CA LEU A 61 -11.40 -7.40 -5.86
C LEU A 61 -11.81 -6.17 -5.05
N TRP A 62 -10.95 -5.67 -4.16
CA TRP A 62 -11.22 -4.41 -3.46
C TRP A 62 -11.37 -3.25 -4.42
N ARG A 63 -10.48 -3.12 -5.40
CA ARG A 63 -10.56 -2.06 -6.41
C ARG A 63 -11.93 -2.06 -7.11
N LYS A 64 -12.37 -3.22 -7.62
CA LYS A 64 -13.68 -3.37 -8.27
C LYS A 64 -14.85 -3.07 -7.33
N THR A 65 -14.80 -3.56 -6.09
CA THR A 65 -15.86 -3.37 -5.09
C THR A 65 -15.96 -1.91 -4.66
N SER A 66 -14.85 -1.25 -4.37
CA SER A 66 -14.80 0.15 -3.97
C SER A 66 -15.22 1.10 -5.10
N GLU A 67 -14.79 0.85 -6.34
CA GLU A 67 -15.27 1.59 -7.52
C GLU A 67 -16.80 1.47 -7.67
N ARG A 68 -17.34 0.25 -7.56
CA ARG A 68 -18.79 0.01 -7.64
C ARG A 68 -19.55 0.70 -6.50
N HIS A 69 -19.05 0.61 -5.27
CA HIS A 69 -19.66 1.24 -4.10
C HIS A 69 -19.69 2.77 -4.28
N ARG A 70 -18.57 3.39 -4.66
CA ARG A 70 -18.48 4.84 -4.86
C ARG A 70 -19.39 5.38 -5.96
N ARG A 71 -19.62 4.61 -7.03
CA ARG A 71 -20.60 4.97 -8.08
C ARG A 71 -22.04 5.04 -7.54
N ARG A 72 -22.39 4.17 -6.60
CA ARG A 72 -23.73 4.11 -5.98
C ARG A 72 -23.88 5.10 -4.81
N HIS A 73 -22.78 5.38 -4.12
CA HIS A 73 -22.72 6.25 -2.95
C HIS A 73 -21.63 7.31 -3.18
N PRO A 74 -21.87 8.31 -4.07
CA PRO A 74 -20.81 9.24 -4.49
C PRO A 74 -20.48 10.32 -3.44
N PHE A 75 -21.35 10.54 -2.46
CA PHE A 75 -21.20 11.60 -1.46
C PHE A 75 -20.64 11.08 -0.13
N CYS A 76 -19.96 11.96 0.59
CA CYS A 76 -19.50 11.73 1.95
C CYS A 76 -20.69 11.58 2.89
N VAL A 77 -20.81 10.41 3.54
CA VAL A 77 -21.93 10.13 4.45
C VAL A 77 -21.95 11.06 5.66
N PHE A 78 -20.77 11.47 6.17
CA PHE A 78 -20.68 12.38 7.32
C PHE A 78 -20.99 13.82 6.94
N CYS A 79 -20.61 14.27 5.74
CA CYS A 79 -21.06 15.57 5.25
C CYS A 79 -22.59 15.61 5.14
N ALA A 80 -23.22 14.53 4.64
CA ALA A 80 -24.67 14.47 4.49
C ALA A 80 -25.39 14.58 5.85
N GLN A 81 -24.84 13.97 6.90
CA GLN A 81 -25.35 14.07 8.28
C GLN A 81 -25.26 15.49 8.86
N GLU A 82 -24.33 16.31 8.36
CA GLU A 82 -24.19 17.72 8.72
C GLU A 82 -25.00 18.64 7.78
N GLY A 83 -25.85 18.09 6.91
CA GLY A 83 -26.62 18.86 5.93
C GLY A 83 -25.80 19.37 4.74
N ARG A 84 -24.61 18.81 4.49
CA ARG A 84 -23.69 19.20 3.41
C ARG A 84 -23.61 18.14 2.31
N GLN A 85 -23.59 18.55 1.05
CA GLN A 85 -23.33 17.65 -0.08
C GLN A 85 -21.91 17.82 -0.60
N ARG A 86 -21.03 16.86 -0.28
CA ARG A 86 -19.64 16.82 -0.75
C ARG A 86 -19.33 15.44 -1.31
N LEU A 87 -18.63 15.38 -2.44
CA LEU A 87 -18.15 14.11 -3.00
C LEU A 87 -17.20 13.39 -2.04
N ALA A 88 -17.23 12.06 -2.09
CA ALA A 88 -16.32 11.21 -1.33
C ALA A 88 -14.98 11.02 -2.04
N ASP A 89 -13.91 11.11 -1.25
CA ASP A 89 -12.53 10.94 -1.69
C ASP A 89 -12.07 9.47 -1.53
N ALA A 90 -12.69 8.73 -0.61
CA ALA A 90 -12.36 7.35 -0.30
C ALA A 90 -13.60 6.50 0.03
N VAL A 91 -13.47 5.18 -0.13
CA VAL A 91 -14.38 4.19 0.46
C VAL A 91 -13.67 3.59 1.66
N ASP A 92 -14.31 3.65 2.81
CA ASP A 92 -13.80 3.22 4.11
C ASP A 92 -14.62 2.07 4.66
N HIS A 93 -14.00 1.27 5.54
CA HIS A 93 -14.69 0.23 6.29
C HIS A 93 -15.24 0.80 7.59
N LYS A 94 -16.54 0.60 7.89
CA LYS A 94 -17.15 1.05 9.16
C LYS A 94 -16.43 0.40 10.35
N ILE A 95 -16.33 -0.93 10.35
CA ILE A 95 -15.42 -1.71 11.20
C ILE A 95 -14.15 -1.97 10.39
N PRO A 96 -12.96 -1.53 10.86
CA PRO A 96 -11.71 -1.77 10.16
C PRO A 96 -11.40 -3.28 9.99
N ILE A 97 -10.70 -3.64 8.90
CA ILE A 97 -10.36 -5.05 8.60
C ILE A 97 -9.53 -5.66 9.72
N ASP A 98 -8.59 -4.90 10.27
CA ASP A 98 -7.70 -5.35 11.37
C ASP A 98 -8.48 -5.66 12.66
N ASP A 99 -9.69 -5.11 12.80
CA ASP A 99 -10.59 -5.37 13.92
C ASP A 99 -11.72 -6.36 13.57
N GLY A 100 -11.59 -7.14 12.49
CA GLY A 100 -12.53 -8.19 12.10
C GLY A 100 -13.69 -7.73 11.21
N GLY A 101 -13.64 -6.52 10.68
CA GLY A 101 -14.64 -6.00 9.77
C GLY A 101 -14.68 -6.76 8.43
N ASP A 102 -15.89 -6.97 7.89
CA ASP A 102 -16.04 -7.60 6.58
C ASP A 102 -15.41 -6.72 5.48
N ARG A 103 -14.50 -7.29 4.72
CA ARG A 103 -13.71 -6.57 3.74
C ARG A 103 -14.53 -6.08 2.53
N LEU A 104 -15.58 -6.80 2.13
CA LEU A 104 -16.24 -6.61 0.83
C LEU A 104 -17.76 -6.41 0.92
N LYS A 105 -18.39 -6.76 2.04
CA LYS A 105 -19.83 -6.55 2.23
C LYS A 105 -20.14 -5.06 2.28
N ALA A 106 -21.07 -4.64 1.43
CA ALA A 106 -21.54 -3.26 1.35
C ALA A 106 -22.01 -2.69 2.69
N ALA A 107 -22.57 -3.52 3.57
CA ALA A 107 -22.98 -3.10 4.92
C ALA A 107 -21.83 -2.55 5.77
N ASN A 108 -20.59 -3.01 5.53
CA ASN A 108 -19.40 -2.52 6.22
C ASN A 108 -18.67 -1.41 5.44
N LEU A 109 -19.18 -0.96 4.29
CA LEU A 109 -18.53 0.07 3.48
C LEU A 109 -19.26 1.41 3.61
N GLN A 110 -18.51 2.49 3.56
CA GLN A 110 -19.03 3.85 3.50
C GLN A 110 -18.14 4.78 2.67
N SER A 111 -18.75 5.78 2.05
CA SER A 111 -18.05 6.80 1.27
C SER A 111 -17.75 8.02 2.14
N LEU A 112 -16.48 8.45 2.23
CA LEU A 112 -16.04 9.58 3.05
C LEU A 112 -15.13 10.53 2.28
N CYS A 113 -15.20 11.82 2.61
CA CYS A 113 -14.17 12.78 2.20
C CYS A 113 -12.93 12.65 3.09
N TRP A 114 -11.77 13.16 2.65
CA TRP A 114 -10.53 13.06 3.42
C TRP A 114 -10.60 13.74 4.79
N HIS A 115 -11.34 14.84 4.90
CA HIS A 115 -11.55 15.54 6.17
C HIS A 115 -12.21 14.62 7.21
N HIS A 116 -13.30 13.95 6.85
CA HIS A 116 -14.01 13.05 7.76
C HIS A 116 -13.32 11.71 7.93
N HIS A 117 -12.68 11.18 6.88
CA HIS A 117 -11.93 9.93 6.92
C HIS A 117 -10.75 10.01 7.90
N ASN A 118 -9.92 11.06 7.79
CA ASN A 118 -8.73 11.25 8.60
C ASN A 118 -9.01 11.97 9.94
N GLY A 119 -10.18 12.60 10.07
CA GLY A 119 -10.62 13.30 11.28
C GLY A 119 -11.58 12.46 12.10
N LEU A 120 -12.88 12.72 11.96
CA LEU A 120 -13.92 12.13 12.81
C LEU A 120 -13.91 10.60 12.81
N LYS A 121 -13.81 9.95 11.64
CA LYS A 121 -13.78 8.49 11.56
C LYS A 121 -12.55 7.90 12.24
N ALA A 122 -11.37 8.53 12.10
CA ALA A 122 -10.18 8.11 12.82
C ALA A 122 -10.36 8.24 14.34
N ALA A 123 -10.92 9.37 14.81
CA ALA A 123 -11.21 9.59 16.23
C ALA A 123 -12.22 8.59 16.81
N MET A 124 -13.25 8.23 16.04
CA MET A 124 -14.22 7.19 16.40
C MET A 124 -13.56 5.82 16.55
N GLN A 125 -12.68 5.44 15.61
CA GLN A 125 -11.96 4.17 15.69
C GLN A 125 -11.07 4.09 16.92
N VAL A 126 -10.33 5.16 17.22
CA VAL A 126 -9.48 5.23 18.42
C VAL A 126 -10.32 5.06 19.67
N TYR A 127 -11.40 5.83 19.81
CA TYR A 127 -12.29 5.71 20.97
C TYR A 127 -12.88 4.30 21.11
N ALA A 128 -13.37 3.73 20.00
CA ALA A 128 -13.96 2.41 20.00
C ALA A 128 -12.97 1.33 20.45
N ARG A 129 -11.70 1.41 20.03
CA ARG A 129 -10.64 0.48 20.46
C ARG A 129 -10.33 0.65 21.94
N GLU A 130 -10.16 1.89 22.41
CA GLU A 130 -9.89 2.19 23.82
C GLU A 130 -10.99 1.69 24.77
N HIS A 131 -12.24 1.66 24.32
CA HIS A 131 -13.40 1.33 25.14
C HIS A 131 -13.98 -0.07 24.86
N GLY A 132 -13.35 -0.88 24.00
CA GLY A 132 -13.86 -2.20 23.63
C GLY A 132 -15.20 -2.17 22.86
N GLN A 133 -15.49 -1.06 22.16
CA GLN A 133 -16.75 -0.75 21.50
C GLN A 133 -16.67 -0.83 19.97
N ILE A 134 -15.70 -1.58 19.42
CA ILE A 134 -15.46 -1.63 17.98
C ILE A 134 -16.72 -1.99 17.16
N TYR A 135 -17.55 -2.89 17.69
CA TYR A 135 -18.78 -3.34 17.04
C TYR A 135 -19.90 -2.29 17.01
N LEU A 136 -19.76 -1.18 17.74
CA LEU A 136 -20.68 -0.04 17.67
C LEU A 136 -20.34 0.93 16.54
N LEU A 137 -19.18 0.79 15.87
CA LEU A 137 -18.78 1.69 14.80
C LEU A 137 -19.81 1.81 13.67
N PRO A 138 -20.47 0.73 13.19
CA PRO A 138 -21.51 0.87 12.17
C PRO A 138 -22.67 1.75 12.65
N LEU A 139 -23.14 1.54 13.88
CA LEU A 139 -24.21 2.33 14.49
C LEU A 139 -23.81 3.82 14.55
N TRP A 140 -22.60 4.13 15.00
CA TRP A 140 -22.09 5.49 15.11
C TRP A 140 -21.80 6.15 13.75
N CYS A 141 -21.42 5.36 12.75
CA CYS A 141 -21.22 5.84 11.39
C CYS A 141 -22.56 6.21 10.74
N ASP A 142 -23.62 5.44 10.99
CA ASP A 142 -24.93 5.64 10.37
C ASP A 142 -25.81 6.65 11.14
N ASN A 143 -25.67 6.71 12.47
CA ASN A 143 -26.46 7.57 13.34
C ASN A 143 -25.57 8.46 14.23
N PRO A 144 -25.42 9.76 13.91
CA PRO A 144 -24.65 10.70 14.72
C PRO A 144 -25.09 10.80 16.18
N SER A 145 -26.38 10.62 16.46
CA SER A 145 -26.93 10.72 17.82
C SER A 145 -26.43 9.61 18.75
N GLU A 146 -26.03 8.47 18.18
CA GLU A 146 -25.50 7.32 18.92
C GLU A 146 -24.01 7.44 19.20
N ARG A 147 -23.33 8.43 18.60
CA ARG A 147 -21.92 8.66 18.88
C ARG A 147 -21.72 9.05 20.35
N PRO A 148 -20.57 8.70 20.94
CA PRO A 148 -20.12 9.27 22.21
C PRO A 148 -20.21 10.79 22.15
N LYS A 149 -20.65 11.45 23.24
CA LYS A 149 -20.92 12.90 23.24
C LYS A 149 -19.77 13.75 22.69
N ARG A 150 -18.52 13.35 22.95
CA ARG A 150 -17.30 14.03 22.47
C ARG A 150 -17.03 13.88 20.96
N LEU A 151 -17.81 13.05 20.27
CA LEU A 151 -17.68 12.70 18.85
C LEU A 151 -18.97 13.02 18.06
N ARG A 152 -19.95 13.70 18.68
CA ARG A 152 -21.18 14.10 18.00
C ARG A 152 -20.94 15.29 17.08
#